data_AF-A0A497M0Z6-F1
#
_entry.id   AF-A0A497M0Z6-F1
#
_cell.length_a   1.000
_cell.length_b   1.000
_cell.length_c   1.000
_cell.angle_alpha   90.00
_cell.angle_beta   90.00
_cell.angle_gamma   90.00
#
_symmetry.space_group_name_H-M   'P 1'
#
loop_
_entity.id
_entity.type
_entity.pdbx_description
1 polymer ?
#
loop_
_entity_poly.entity_id
_entity_poly.type
_entity_poly.pdbx_seq_one_letter_code
_entity_poly.pdbx_strand_id
1 'polypeptide(L)'
;MASAVIQKFKRPLLESLLAIIVGFIVGAIVMAMFGYDPIAAYSALLVGSIGSLDGICESLANATPLMLTGLTFAIGMKSGYFNVGAEGQVYLGAIGAIMIGSVIHLPYGIHLAAATLFAMFMGAIWSLPVSALKAWRGVHEVVSTIMLNWIALFFVRYLIEYHYYEPGRAERAMPVLPTARYQVLGASLTTVIFVAVAFMLFAYFLLWRTTLGYELRLTGSNPEAARYIGINSTRVIFLNFFLGGLAAGLAGATQVLGRPPSWTIYKTLGNVINLGFDGIGAALIGRNHPVGIIFASIFLGMLSYGARFMMYL
;
A
#
# COMPACT_ATOMS: atom_id res chain seq x y z
N MET A 1 35.17 -2.93 13.11
CA MET A 1 34.06 -2.16 12.50
C MET A 1 33.05 -3.04 11.75
N ALA A 2 33.45 -4.01 10.93
CA ALA A 2 32.51 -4.92 10.23
C ALA A 2 31.65 -5.77 11.18
N SER A 3 32.18 -6.24 12.32
CA SER A 3 31.45 -7.05 13.31
C SER A 3 30.29 -6.29 13.99
N ALA A 4 30.44 -4.99 14.23
CA ALA A 4 29.43 -4.15 14.87
C ALA A 4 28.25 -3.84 13.93
N VAL A 5 28.52 -3.65 12.63
CA VAL A 5 27.48 -3.45 11.61
C VAL A 5 26.68 -4.74 11.41
N ILE A 6 27.36 -5.89 11.37
CA ILE A 6 26.72 -7.21 11.25
C ILE A 6 25.86 -7.52 12.49
N GLN A 7 26.32 -7.21 13.70
CA GLN A 7 25.52 -7.38 14.92
C GLN A 7 24.27 -6.47 14.95
N LYS A 8 24.37 -5.25 14.42
CA LYS A 8 23.27 -4.28 14.36
C LYS A 8 22.12 -4.76 13.46
N PHE A 9 22.38 -5.63 12.48
CA PHE A 9 21.37 -6.27 11.64
C PHE A 9 20.90 -7.64 12.16
N LYS A 10 21.78 -8.42 12.80
CA LYS A 10 21.46 -9.77 13.31
C LYS A 10 20.37 -9.77 14.37
N ARG A 11 20.42 -8.84 15.35
CA ARG A 11 19.40 -8.77 16.42
C ARG A 11 18.00 -8.44 15.87
N PRO A 12 17.81 -7.39 15.06
CA PRO A 12 16.52 -7.08 14.44
C PRO A 12 15.94 -8.22 13.59
N LEU A 13 16.78 -8.89 12.80
CA LEU A 13 16.32 -10.01 11.96
C LEU A 13 15.90 -11.20 12.81
N LEU A 14 16.64 -11.50 13.88
CA LEU A 14 16.29 -12.56 14.82
C LEU A 14 14.99 -12.25 15.55
N GLU A 15 14.78 -11.00 15.99
CA GLU A 15 13.52 -10.55 16.61
C GLU A 15 12.33 -10.77 15.67
N SER A 16 12.44 -10.33 14.40
CA SER A 16 11.39 -10.52 13.40
C SER A 16 11.12 -12.00 13.10
N LEU A 17 12.17 -12.83 12.98
CA LEU A 17 12.02 -14.27 12.76
C LEU A 17 11.37 -14.98 13.95
N LEU A 18 11.78 -14.64 15.17
CA LEU A 18 11.16 -15.18 16.40
C LEU A 18 9.70 -14.78 16.50
N ALA A 19 9.35 -13.53 16.20
CA ALA A 19 7.96 -13.09 16.18
C ALA A 19 7.11 -13.86 15.16
N ILE A 20 7.66 -14.14 13.97
CA ILE A 20 7.00 -14.96 12.95
C ILE A 20 6.77 -16.40 13.46
N ILE A 21 7.80 -17.03 14.03
CA ILE A 21 7.71 -18.39 14.57
C ILE A 21 6.68 -18.47 15.70
N VAL A 22 6.71 -17.53 16.64
CA VAL A 22 5.72 -17.45 17.72
C VAL A 22 4.32 -17.26 17.14
N GLY A 23 4.15 -16.43 16.11
CA GLY A 23 2.89 -16.28 15.39
C GLY A 23 2.36 -17.59 14.82
N PHE A 24 3.21 -18.38 14.15
CA PHE A 24 2.83 -19.71 13.65
C PHE A 24 2.52 -20.71 14.77
N ILE A 25 3.22 -20.65 15.90
CA ILE A 25 2.92 -21.52 17.06
C ILE A 25 1.55 -21.15 17.65
N VAL A 26 1.29 -19.87 17.90
CA VAL A 26 0.01 -19.40 18.43
C VAL A 26 -1.12 -19.73 17.46
N GLY A 27 -0.92 -19.52 16.15
CA GLY A 27 -1.89 -19.90 15.12
C GLY A 27 -2.19 -21.40 15.11
N ALA A 28 -1.18 -22.25 15.33
CA ALA A 28 -1.36 -23.70 15.40
C ALA A 28 -2.18 -24.11 16.62
N ILE A 29 -1.90 -23.50 17.78
CA ILE A 29 -2.67 -23.74 19.00
C ILE A 29 -4.13 -23.36 18.80
N VAL A 30 -4.40 -22.20 18.21
CA VAL A 30 -5.78 -21.75 17.92
C VAL A 30 -6.48 -22.72 16.97
N MET A 31 -5.85 -23.12 15.86
CA MET A 31 -6.44 -24.09 14.94
C MET A 31 -6.77 -25.42 15.62
N ALA A 32 -5.86 -25.94 16.44
CA ALA A 32 -6.07 -27.17 17.20
C ALA A 32 -7.23 -27.04 18.21
N MET A 33 -7.40 -25.88 18.86
CA MET A 33 -8.52 -25.62 19.77
C MET A 33 -9.89 -25.66 19.06
N PHE A 34 -9.94 -25.27 17.79
CA PHE A 34 -11.15 -25.31 16.98
C PHE A 34 -11.31 -26.64 16.20
N GLY A 35 -10.44 -27.62 16.44
CA GLY A 35 -10.51 -28.95 15.81
C GLY A 35 -9.95 -29.04 14.39
N TYR A 36 -9.24 -28.00 13.91
CA TYR A 36 -8.56 -28.02 12.62
C TYR A 36 -7.13 -28.56 12.78
N ASP A 37 -6.66 -29.35 11.81
CA ASP A 37 -5.27 -29.83 11.77
C ASP A 37 -4.31 -28.70 11.36
N PRO A 38 -3.43 -28.22 12.25
CA PRO A 38 -2.48 -27.15 11.94
C PRO A 38 -1.48 -27.53 10.84
N ILE A 39 -1.10 -28.81 10.73
CA ILE A 39 -0.11 -29.26 9.76
C ILE A 39 -0.73 -29.23 8.37
N ALA A 40 -1.93 -29.79 8.19
CA ALA A 40 -2.68 -29.70 6.94
C ALA A 40 -2.89 -28.23 6.52
N ALA A 41 -3.35 -27.38 7.44
CA ALA A 41 -3.53 -25.95 7.22
C ALA A 41 -2.26 -25.25 6.71
N TYR A 42 -1.13 -25.39 7.41
CA TYR A 42 0.12 -24.76 6.98
C TYR A 42 0.71 -25.35 5.70
N SER A 43 0.51 -26.65 5.46
CA SER A 43 0.88 -27.26 4.18
C SER A 43 0.09 -26.66 3.02
N ALA A 44 -1.23 -26.47 3.17
CA ALA A 44 -2.07 -25.82 2.16
C ALA A 44 -1.70 -24.36 1.95
N LEU A 45 -1.33 -23.64 3.01
CA LEU A 45 -0.83 -22.26 2.90
C LEU A 45 0.43 -22.19 2.02
N LEU A 46 1.39 -23.08 2.25
CA LEU A 46 2.64 -23.11 1.47
C LEU A 46 2.40 -23.56 0.03
N VAL A 47 1.57 -24.57 -0.18
CA VAL A 47 1.20 -25.04 -1.53
C VAL A 47 0.45 -23.94 -2.30
N GLY A 48 -0.49 -23.25 -1.66
CA GLY A 48 -1.24 -22.16 -2.29
C GLY A 48 -0.35 -20.96 -2.64
N SER A 49 0.62 -20.61 -1.78
CA SER A 49 1.45 -19.42 -1.98
C SER A 49 2.64 -19.64 -2.92
N ILE A 50 3.36 -20.76 -2.83
CA ILE A 50 4.59 -21.02 -3.61
C ILE A 50 4.62 -22.38 -4.30
N GLY A 51 3.58 -23.21 -4.15
CA GLY A 51 3.53 -24.55 -4.74
C GLY A 51 3.37 -24.55 -6.27
N SER A 52 3.02 -23.42 -6.89
CA SER A 52 2.91 -23.27 -8.34
C SER A 52 3.38 -21.89 -8.80
N LEU A 53 3.69 -21.76 -10.10
CA LEU A 53 4.03 -20.47 -10.71
C LEU A 53 2.89 -19.46 -10.57
N ASP A 54 1.63 -19.93 -10.67
CA ASP A 54 0.45 -19.09 -10.47
C ASP A 54 0.33 -18.62 -9.02
N GLY A 55 0.62 -19.50 -8.05
CA GLY A 55 0.64 -19.14 -6.62
C GLY A 55 1.66 -18.06 -6.31
N ILE A 56 2.86 -18.17 -6.89
CA ILE A 56 3.91 -17.15 -6.76
C ILE A 56 3.45 -15.82 -7.38
N CYS A 57 2.87 -15.87 -8.59
CA CYS A 57 2.34 -14.69 -9.27
C CYS A 57 1.23 -14.01 -8.44
N GLU A 58 0.28 -14.76 -7.90
CA GLU A 58 -0.80 -14.22 -7.05
C GLU A 58 -0.27 -13.66 -5.73
N SER A 59 0.68 -14.34 -5.10
CA SER A 59 1.33 -13.83 -3.88
C SER A 59 2.01 -12.49 -4.14
N LEU A 60 2.73 -12.35 -5.25
CA LEU A 60 3.35 -11.09 -5.67
C LEU A 60 2.31 -10.02 -6.05
N ALA A 61 1.22 -10.41 -6.71
CA ALA A 61 0.12 -9.50 -7.06
C ALA A 61 -0.56 -8.93 -5.80
N ASN A 62 -0.72 -9.74 -4.74
CA ASN A 62 -1.24 -9.30 -3.45
C ASN A 62 -0.21 -8.48 -2.64
N ALA A 63 1.08 -8.78 -2.79
CA ALA A 63 2.15 -8.03 -2.14
C ALA A 63 2.30 -6.60 -2.68
N THR A 64 2.07 -6.40 -3.98
CA THR A 64 2.33 -5.13 -4.67
C THR A 64 1.62 -3.91 -4.05
N PRO A 65 0.30 -3.90 -3.78
CA PRO A 65 -0.34 -2.79 -3.11
C PRO A 65 0.19 -2.58 -1.68
N LEU A 66 0.52 -3.65 -0.94
CA LEU A 66 1.04 -3.59 0.42
C LEU A 66 2.43 -2.95 0.49
N MET A 67 3.26 -3.13 -0.55
CA MET A 67 4.55 -2.45 -0.64
C MET A 67 4.38 -0.93 -0.62
N LEU A 68 3.38 -0.45 -1.36
CA LEU A 68 3.13 0.97 -1.57
C LEU A 68 2.40 1.60 -0.39
N THR A 69 1.40 0.94 0.18
CA THR A 69 0.72 1.43 1.39
C THR A 69 1.63 1.35 2.62
N GLY A 70 2.49 0.32 2.70
CA GLY A 70 3.54 0.26 3.72
C GLY A 70 4.57 1.38 3.57
N LEU A 71 4.93 1.75 2.34
CA LEU A 71 5.78 2.91 2.09
C LEU A 71 5.12 4.22 2.53
N THR A 72 3.83 4.41 2.27
CA THR A 72 3.06 5.57 2.76
C THR A 72 3.23 5.74 4.27
N PHE A 73 3.08 4.64 5.01
CA PHE A 73 3.25 4.63 6.45
C PHE A 73 4.70 4.89 6.87
N ALA A 74 5.67 4.25 6.21
CA ALA A 74 7.08 4.43 6.54
C ALA A 74 7.57 5.87 6.31
N ILE A 75 7.11 6.57 5.28
CA ILE A 75 7.42 7.99 5.05
C ILE A 75 6.88 8.83 6.23
N GLY A 76 5.66 8.55 6.67
CA GLY A 76 5.06 9.11 7.87
C GLY A 76 5.93 8.92 9.11
N MET A 77 6.23 7.65 9.43
CA MET A 77 7.00 7.31 10.61
C MET A 77 8.41 7.93 10.60
N LYS A 78 9.03 8.07 9.43
CA LYS A 78 10.33 8.74 9.31
C LYS A 78 10.25 10.25 9.57
N SER A 79 9.12 10.88 9.31
CA SER A 79 8.89 12.31 9.54
C SER A 79 8.25 12.64 10.90
N GLY A 80 7.93 11.62 11.71
CA GLY A 80 7.30 11.79 13.02
C GLY A 80 5.79 11.99 12.93
N TYR A 81 5.18 11.68 11.79
CA TYR A 81 3.74 11.83 11.57
C TYR A 81 3.09 10.50 11.21
N PHE A 82 1.91 10.24 11.75
CA PHE A 82 1.25 8.94 11.58
C PHE A 82 0.15 9.02 10.51
N ASN A 83 0.48 8.67 9.26
CA ASN A 83 -0.46 8.73 8.13
C ASN A 83 -1.31 7.44 8.02
N VAL A 84 -2.37 7.35 8.82
CA VAL A 84 -3.41 6.29 8.70
C VAL A 84 -4.34 6.54 7.50
N GLY A 85 -4.14 7.66 6.80
CA GLY A 85 -4.98 8.08 5.68
C GLY A 85 -4.72 7.32 4.39
N ALA A 86 -3.75 6.40 4.39
CA ALA A 86 -3.42 5.56 3.24
C ALA A 86 -4.67 4.86 2.69
N GLU A 87 -5.58 4.42 3.55
CA GLU A 87 -6.84 3.77 3.17
C GLU A 87 -7.71 4.67 2.26
N GLY A 88 -8.01 5.90 2.68
CA GLY A 88 -8.77 6.84 1.85
C GLY A 88 -7.99 7.26 0.60
N GLN A 89 -6.68 7.45 0.71
CA GLN A 89 -5.80 7.81 -0.41
C GLN A 89 -5.78 6.70 -1.50
N VAL A 90 -5.83 5.43 -1.10
CA VAL A 90 -5.99 4.28 -2.00
C VAL A 90 -7.33 4.35 -2.73
N TYR A 91 -8.44 4.65 -2.04
CA TYR A 91 -9.75 4.74 -2.69
C TYR A 91 -9.80 5.86 -3.72
N LEU A 92 -9.25 7.03 -3.39
CA LEU A 92 -9.20 8.16 -4.30
C LEU A 92 -8.26 7.90 -5.48
N GLY A 93 -7.15 7.18 -5.27
CA GLY A 93 -6.29 6.72 -6.36
C GLY A 93 -6.99 5.72 -7.27
N ALA A 94 -7.73 4.77 -6.70
CA ALA A 94 -8.46 3.76 -7.45
C ALA A 94 -9.56 4.39 -8.32
N ILE A 95 -10.36 5.33 -7.79
CA ILE A 95 -11.35 6.04 -8.63
C ILE A 95 -10.67 6.96 -9.65
N GLY A 96 -9.54 7.58 -9.31
CA GLY A 96 -8.75 8.36 -10.27
C GLY A 96 -8.27 7.52 -11.47
N ALA A 97 -7.86 6.28 -11.22
CA ALA A 97 -7.52 5.33 -12.27
C ALA A 97 -8.72 5.02 -13.19
N ILE A 98 -9.94 4.89 -12.64
CA ILE A 98 -11.17 4.72 -13.44
C ILE A 98 -11.48 5.98 -14.27
N MET A 99 -11.35 7.17 -13.67
CA MET A 99 -11.67 8.44 -14.34
C MET A 99 -10.90 8.62 -15.64
N ILE A 100 -9.60 8.31 -15.64
CA ILE A 100 -8.81 8.37 -16.87
C ILE A 100 -8.96 7.08 -17.67
N GLY A 101 -8.74 5.93 -17.02
CA GLY A 101 -8.62 4.63 -17.65
C GLY A 101 -9.89 4.12 -18.36
N SER A 102 -11.07 4.53 -17.89
CA SER A 102 -12.35 4.08 -18.45
C SER A 102 -13.05 5.13 -19.32
N VAL A 103 -12.84 6.42 -19.06
CA VAL A 103 -13.57 7.51 -19.75
C VAL A 103 -12.76 8.10 -20.90
N ILE A 104 -11.46 8.27 -20.72
CA ILE A 104 -10.60 8.94 -21.70
C ILE A 104 -10.03 7.90 -22.67
N HIS A 105 -10.02 8.26 -23.95
CA HIS A 105 -9.44 7.42 -24.99
C HIS A 105 -8.08 7.97 -25.40
N LEU A 106 -7.02 7.28 -25.01
CA LEU A 106 -5.64 7.61 -25.34
C LEU A 106 -4.93 6.38 -25.93
N PRO A 107 -3.85 6.59 -26.73
CA PRO A 107 -3.06 5.50 -27.28
C PRO A 107 -2.33 4.72 -26.17
N TYR A 108 -1.98 3.47 -26.47
CA TYR A 108 -1.24 2.60 -25.55
C TYR A 108 0.06 3.27 -25.07
N GLY A 109 0.43 3.00 -23.81
CA GLY A 109 1.58 3.63 -23.14
C GLY A 109 1.24 5.00 -22.55
N ILE A 110 0.78 5.96 -23.36
CA ILE A 110 0.37 7.29 -22.85
C ILE A 110 -0.85 7.15 -21.96
N HIS A 111 -1.83 6.32 -22.35
CA HIS A 111 -3.03 6.12 -21.56
C HIS A 111 -2.70 5.52 -20.18
N LEU A 112 -1.89 4.46 -20.15
CA LEU A 112 -1.45 3.81 -18.92
C LEU A 112 -0.69 4.78 -17.99
N ALA A 113 0.23 5.57 -18.55
CA ALA A 113 0.99 6.55 -17.79
C ALA A 113 0.08 7.65 -17.24
N ALA A 114 -0.82 8.20 -18.06
CA ALA A 114 -1.77 9.23 -17.64
C ALA A 114 -2.68 8.73 -16.52
N ALA A 115 -3.24 7.52 -16.65
CA ALA A 115 -4.12 6.94 -15.64
C ALA A 115 -3.36 6.66 -14.33
N THR A 116 -2.13 6.14 -14.41
CA THR A 116 -1.30 5.87 -13.23
C THR A 116 -0.92 7.16 -12.51
N LEU A 117 -0.42 8.17 -13.25
CA LEU A 117 -0.03 9.45 -12.67
C LEU A 117 -1.23 10.16 -12.05
N PHE A 118 -2.38 10.19 -12.74
CA PHE A 118 -3.58 10.80 -12.21
C PHE A 118 -4.07 10.11 -10.93
N ALA A 119 -4.03 8.77 -10.87
CA ALA A 119 -4.33 8.03 -9.65
C ALA A 119 -3.39 8.40 -8.49
N MET A 120 -2.08 8.54 -8.74
CA MET A 120 -1.12 9.01 -7.75
C MET A 120 -1.47 10.42 -7.26
N PHE A 121 -1.76 11.34 -8.20
CA PHE A 121 -2.15 12.71 -7.87
C PHE A 121 -3.44 12.77 -7.04
N MET A 122 -4.44 11.96 -7.35
CA MET A 122 -5.69 11.90 -6.59
C MET A 122 -5.45 11.44 -5.14
N GLY A 123 -4.62 10.43 -4.93
CA GLY A 123 -4.20 10.02 -3.58
C GLY A 123 -3.44 11.14 -2.85
N ALA A 124 -2.54 11.84 -3.53
CA ALA A 124 -1.80 12.97 -2.96
C ALA A 124 -2.70 14.16 -2.61
N ILE A 125 -3.64 14.53 -3.48
CA ILE A 125 -4.63 15.60 -3.24
C ILE A 125 -5.50 15.26 -2.04
N TRP A 126 -5.92 14.00 -1.89
CA TRP A 126 -6.73 13.57 -0.75
C TRP A 126 -6.03 13.71 0.61
N SER A 127 -4.70 13.71 0.60
CA SER A 127 -3.90 13.93 1.82
C SER A 127 -3.82 15.40 2.26
N LEU A 128 -4.12 16.35 1.36
CA LEU A 128 -3.95 17.79 1.62
C LEU A 128 -4.86 18.35 2.73
N PRO A 129 -6.14 17.93 2.88
CA PRO A 129 -6.96 18.38 3.99
C PRO A 129 -6.35 17.99 5.35
N VAL A 130 -5.76 16.79 5.47
CA VAL A 130 -5.07 16.35 6.70
C VAL A 130 -3.87 17.23 6.97
N SER A 131 -3.01 17.44 5.96
CA SER A 131 -1.79 18.23 6.13
C SER A 131 -2.10 19.68 6.48
N ALA A 132 -3.15 20.27 5.91
CA ALA A 132 -3.63 21.61 6.25
C ALA A 132 -4.13 21.70 7.69
N LEU A 133 -4.99 20.77 8.11
CA LEU A 133 -5.52 20.73 9.49
C LEU A 133 -4.39 20.54 10.51
N LYS A 134 -3.43 19.67 10.22
CA LYS A 134 -2.27 19.44 11.08
C LYS A 134 -1.36 20.67 11.14
N ALA A 135 -1.03 21.25 9.98
CA ALA A 135 -0.04 22.32 9.91
C ALA A 135 -0.55 23.68 10.42
N TRP A 136 -1.85 23.96 10.26
CA TRP A 136 -2.41 25.26 10.64
C TRP A 136 -3.18 25.23 11.95
N ARG A 137 -3.84 24.11 12.28
CA ARG A 137 -4.68 23.99 13.48
C ARG A 137 -4.15 23.01 14.52
N GLY A 138 -3.02 22.34 14.25
CA GLY A 138 -2.43 21.39 15.18
C GLY A 138 -3.29 20.14 15.43
N VAL A 139 -4.29 19.88 14.59
CA VAL A 139 -5.18 18.72 14.75
C VAL A 139 -4.36 17.43 14.64
N HIS A 140 -4.61 16.48 15.53
CA HIS A 140 -3.92 15.20 15.52
C HIS A 140 -4.21 14.44 14.21
N GLU A 141 -3.18 14.13 13.45
CA GLU A 141 -3.28 13.60 12.09
C GLU A 141 -3.97 12.24 12.04
N VAL A 142 -3.82 11.40 13.07
CA VAL A 142 -4.50 10.10 13.16
C VAL A 142 -6.02 10.28 13.17
N VAL A 143 -6.54 11.26 13.92
CA VAL A 143 -7.99 11.48 13.99
C VAL A 143 -8.50 12.01 12.65
N SER A 144 -7.83 13.02 12.07
CA SER A 144 -8.23 13.59 10.78
C SER A 144 -8.17 12.56 9.65
N THR A 145 -7.14 11.71 9.61
CA THR A 145 -7.01 10.66 8.59
C THR A 145 -8.11 9.60 8.71
N ILE A 146 -8.39 9.11 9.92
CA ILE A 146 -9.47 8.13 10.12
C ILE A 146 -10.83 8.71 9.69
N MET A 147 -11.12 9.96 10.04
CA MET A 147 -12.37 10.61 9.61
C MET A 147 -12.43 10.79 8.09
N LEU A 148 -11.33 11.19 7.45
CA LEU A 148 -11.27 11.35 6.00
C LEU A 148 -11.28 10.01 5.25
N ASN A 149 -10.87 8.90 5.86
CA ASN A 149 -11.03 7.56 5.27
C ASN A 149 -12.52 7.21 5.12
N TRP A 150 -13.35 7.51 6.12
CA TRP A 150 -14.81 7.31 6.02
C TRP A 150 -15.44 8.20 4.96
N ILE A 151 -15.04 9.47 4.90
CA ILE A 151 -15.51 10.39 3.86
C ILE A 151 -15.10 9.85 2.48
N ALA A 152 -13.86 9.41 2.30
CA ALA A 152 -13.37 8.80 1.07
C ALA A 152 -14.19 7.58 0.65
N LEU A 153 -14.47 6.68 1.61
CA LEU A 153 -15.25 5.48 1.39
C LEU A 153 -16.61 5.81 0.78
N PHE A 154 -17.39 6.68 1.45
CA PHE A 154 -18.73 7.04 0.97
C PHE A 154 -18.69 7.90 -0.29
N PHE A 155 -17.71 8.79 -0.42
CA PHE A 155 -17.54 9.63 -1.59
C PHE A 155 -17.22 8.81 -2.85
N VAL A 156 -16.29 7.87 -2.78
CA VAL A 156 -15.96 7.00 -3.92
C VAL A 156 -17.13 6.08 -4.26
N ARG A 157 -17.84 5.56 -3.26
CA ARG A 157 -19.08 4.79 -3.49
C ARG A 157 -20.13 5.59 -4.24
N TYR A 158 -20.35 6.83 -3.84
CA TYR A 158 -21.24 7.76 -4.53
C TYR A 158 -20.80 8.00 -5.99
N LEU A 159 -19.51 8.22 -6.24
CA LEU A 159 -19.00 8.40 -7.60
C LEU A 159 -19.22 7.16 -8.48
N ILE A 160 -18.97 5.97 -7.95
CA ILE A 160 -19.20 4.72 -8.68
C ILE A 160 -20.70 4.59 -8.98
N GLU A 161 -21.57 4.78 -8.00
CA GLU A 161 -23.01 4.56 -8.16
C GLU A 161 -23.67 5.52 -9.16
N TYR A 162 -23.29 6.79 -9.14
CA TYR A 162 -23.98 7.82 -9.91
C TYR A 162 -23.25 8.27 -11.18
N HIS A 163 -21.92 8.16 -11.24
CA HIS A 163 -21.13 8.77 -12.33
C HIS A 163 -20.31 7.76 -13.14
N TYR A 164 -19.82 6.68 -12.52
CA TYR A 164 -18.89 5.74 -13.16
C TYR A 164 -19.38 4.30 -13.15
N TYR A 165 -20.69 4.06 -12.98
CA TYR A 165 -21.26 2.71 -12.95
C TYR A 165 -21.16 2.04 -14.32
N GLU A 166 -21.03 0.72 -14.34
CA GLU A 166 -21.15 -0.04 -15.59
C GLU A 166 -22.64 -0.24 -15.94
N PRO A 167 -23.09 0.19 -17.15
CA PRO A 167 -24.47 -0.06 -17.57
C PRO A 167 -24.81 -1.55 -17.54
N GLY A 168 -25.87 -1.91 -16.80
CA GLY A 168 -26.29 -3.30 -16.61
C GLY A 168 -25.58 -4.06 -15.48
N ARG A 169 -24.57 -3.45 -14.82
CA ARG A 169 -23.83 -4.00 -13.68
C ARG A 169 -23.51 -2.91 -12.64
N ALA A 170 -24.55 -2.44 -11.96
CA ALA A 170 -24.44 -1.34 -10.98
C ALA A 170 -23.59 -1.66 -9.74
N GLU A 171 -23.21 -2.93 -9.55
CA GLU A 171 -22.32 -3.40 -8.48
C GLU A 171 -20.85 -3.00 -8.68
N ARG A 172 -20.46 -2.48 -9.85
CA ARG A 172 -19.06 -2.11 -10.17
C ARG A 172 -18.97 -0.91 -11.10
N ALA A 173 -17.78 -0.31 -11.13
CA ALA A 173 -17.48 0.77 -12.05
C ALA A 173 -17.24 0.26 -13.47
N MET A 174 -17.28 1.16 -14.45
CA MET A 174 -16.90 0.89 -15.84
C MET A 174 -15.49 0.29 -15.90
N PRO A 175 -15.29 -0.85 -16.59
CA PRO A 175 -13.98 -1.47 -16.67
C PRO A 175 -13.01 -0.59 -17.45
N VAL A 176 -11.76 -0.59 -17.00
CA VAL A 176 -10.68 0.20 -17.64
C VAL A 176 -10.44 -0.29 -19.06
N LEU A 177 -10.21 0.63 -19.99
CA LEU A 177 -9.94 0.32 -21.39
C LEU A 177 -8.62 -0.46 -21.54
N PRO A 178 -8.51 -1.39 -22.51
CA PRO A 178 -7.29 -2.18 -22.71
C PRO A 178 -5.99 -1.36 -22.86
N THR A 179 -6.08 -0.14 -23.40
CA THR A 179 -4.93 0.75 -23.58
C THR A 179 -4.35 1.31 -22.28
N ALA A 180 -5.11 1.29 -21.17
CA ALA A 180 -4.70 1.72 -19.83
C ALA A 180 -4.40 0.55 -18.87
N ARG A 181 -4.41 -0.70 -19.34
CA ARG A 181 -4.13 -1.87 -18.50
C ARG A 181 -2.64 -2.20 -18.50
N TYR A 182 -2.11 -2.55 -17.34
CA TYR A 182 -0.78 -3.15 -17.24
C TYR A 182 -0.75 -4.52 -17.92
N GLN A 183 0.38 -4.86 -18.53
CA GLN A 183 0.56 -6.15 -19.20
C GLN A 183 0.59 -7.27 -18.14
N VAL A 184 -0.12 -8.37 -18.41
CA VAL A 184 -0.16 -9.56 -17.56
C VAL A 184 1.14 -10.35 -17.74
N LEU A 185 1.76 -10.74 -16.63
CA LEU A 185 2.96 -11.57 -16.58
C LEU A 185 2.63 -13.05 -16.26
N GLY A 186 1.59 -13.28 -15.44
CA GLY A 186 1.11 -14.61 -15.06
C GLY A 186 0.04 -14.51 -13.98
N ALA A 187 -0.98 -15.36 -14.00
CA ALA A 187 -2.16 -15.27 -13.13
C ALA A 187 -2.70 -13.81 -13.04
N SER A 188 -2.84 -13.24 -11.83
CA SER A 188 -3.16 -11.82 -11.64
C SER A 188 -1.96 -10.87 -11.55
N LEU A 189 -0.71 -11.37 -11.71
CA LEU A 189 0.48 -10.53 -11.69
C LEU A 189 0.61 -9.75 -12.99
N THR A 190 0.83 -8.45 -12.87
CA THR A 190 1.05 -7.55 -14.00
C THR A 190 2.36 -6.79 -13.87
N THR A 191 2.78 -6.11 -14.94
CA THR A 191 3.99 -5.27 -14.97
C THR A 191 3.96 -4.10 -13.98
N VAL A 192 2.84 -3.83 -13.32
CA VAL A 192 2.74 -2.82 -12.26
C VAL A 192 3.69 -3.07 -11.10
N ILE A 193 4.09 -4.33 -10.85
CA ILE A 193 5.09 -4.66 -9.83
C ILE A 193 6.42 -3.94 -10.09
N PHE A 194 6.83 -3.79 -11.35
CA PHE A 194 8.06 -3.06 -11.69
C PHE A 194 7.91 -1.56 -11.41
N VAL A 195 6.74 -0.99 -11.65
CA VAL A 195 6.44 0.40 -11.31
C VAL A 195 6.43 0.60 -9.80
N ALA A 196 5.83 -0.32 -9.05
CA ALA A 196 5.82 -0.28 -7.59
C ALA A 196 7.25 -0.37 -7.03
N VAL A 197 8.06 -1.32 -7.49
CA VAL A 197 9.47 -1.46 -7.07
C VAL A 197 10.28 -0.22 -7.48
N ALA A 198 10.11 0.30 -8.69
CA ALA A 198 10.75 1.54 -9.12
C ALA A 198 10.38 2.72 -8.20
N PHE A 199 9.12 2.82 -7.79
CA PHE A 199 8.65 3.83 -6.84
C PHE A 199 9.25 3.62 -5.43
N MET A 200 9.37 2.38 -4.96
CA MET A 200 10.06 2.04 -3.71
C MET A 200 11.52 2.48 -3.72
N LEU A 201 12.23 2.23 -4.83
CA LEU A 201 13.62 2.65 -5.03
C LEU A 201 13.73 4.18 -5.11
N PHE A 202 12.81 4.83 -5.82
CA PHE A 202 12.72 6.28 -5.88
C PHE A 202 12.53 6.88 -4.48
N ALA A 203 11.59 6.35 -3.68
CA ALA A 203 11.35 6.84 -2.33
C ALA A 203 12.55 6.56 -1.40
N TYR A 204 13.24 5.43 -1.56
CA TYR A 204 14.50 5.17 -0.87
C TYR A 204 15.57 6.21 -1.24
N PHE A 205 15.76 6.47 -2.52
CA PHE A 205 16.69 7.50 -2.99
C PHE A 205 16.31 8.87 -2.43
N LEU A 206 15.04 9.25 -2.50
CA LEU A 206 14.54 10.52 -1.97
C LEU A 206 14.84 10.65 -0.47
N LEU A 207 14.50 9.64 0.33
CA LEU A 207 14.66 9.69 1.79
C LEU A 207 16.13 9.68 2.26
N TRP A 208 17.02 8.97 1.56
CA TRP A 208 18.42 8.80 2.01
C TRP A 208 19.44 9.61 1.23
N ARG A 209 19.15 10.06 0.01
CA ARG A 209 20.11 10.73 -0.88
C ARG A 209 19.76 12.19 -1.20
N THR A 210 18.64 12.72 -0.71
CA THR A 210 18.25 14.12 -0.96
C THR A 210 18.11 14.94 0.32
N THR A 211 18.14 16.27 0.17
CA THR A 211 17.91 17.24 1.25
C THR A 211 16.50 17.15 1.81
N LEU A 212 15.49 16.96 0.96
CA LEU A 212 14.09 16.76 1.40
C LEU A 212 13.96 15.53 2.32
N GLY A 213 14.63 14.44 1.96
CA GLY A 213 14.67 13.23 2.79
C GLY A 213 15.41 13.43 4.11
N TYR A 214 16.46 14.25 4.12
CA TYR A 214 17.14 14.66 5.34
C TYR A 214 16.24 15.50 6.24
N GLU A 215 15.52 16.49 5.69
CA GLU A 215 14.57 17.32 6.44
C GLU A 215 13.48 16.47 7.10
N LEU A 216 12.84 15.57 6.32
CA LEU A 216 11.84 14.63 6.83
C LEU A 216 12.40 13.81 8.01
N ARG A 217 13.54 13.15 7.81
CA ARG A 217 14.12 12.29 8.86
C ARG A 217 14.58 13.07 10.09
N LEU A 218 15.11 14.27 9.91
CA LEU A 218 15.53 15.10 11.03
C LEU A 218 14.34 15.55 11.85
N THR A 219 13.26 16.01 11.21
CA THR A 219 12.01 16.39 11.91
C THR A 219 11.44 15.23 12.70
N GLY A 220 11.44 13.99 12.16
CA GLY A 220 10.94 12.83 12.89
C GLY A 220 11.82 12.37 14.05
N SER A 221 13.14 12.57 13.96
CA SER A 221 14.09 12.15 15.01
C SER A 221 14.28 13.19 16.12
N ASN A 222 14.30 14.49 15.77
CA ASN A 222 14.42 15.59 16.71
C ASN A 222 13.75 16.86 16.14
N PRO A 223 12.47 17.09 16.46
CA PRO A 223 11.73 18.27 16.02
C PRO A 223 12.35 19.60 16.48
N GLU A 224 13.02 19.63 17.64
CA GLU A 224 13.67 20.85 18.16
C GLU A 224 14.92 21.19 17.36
N ALA A 225 15.78 20.20 17.10
CA ALA A 225 16.95 20.39 16.25
C ALA A 225 16.57 20.83 14.84
N ALA A 226 15.49 20.25 14.27
CA ALA A 226 14.99 20.65 12.96
C ALA A 226 14.57 22.14 12.94
N ARG A 227 13.88 22.61 13.97
CA ARG A 227 13.48 24.03 14.10
C ARG A 227 14.69 24.94 14.30
N TYR A 228 15.68 24.51 15.09
CA TYR A 228 16.89 25.29 15.35
C TYR A 228 17.69 25.58 14.07
N ILE A 229 17.76 24.61 13.14
CA ILE A 229 18.46 24.79 11.85
C ILE A 229 17.57 25.41 10.76
N GLY A 230 16.36 25.88 11.11
CA GLY A 230 15.47 26.61 10.20
C GLY A 230 14.57 25.74 9.30
N ILE A 231 14.40 24.45 9.59
CA ILE A 231 13.46 23.61 8.82
C ILE A 231 12.01 24.04 9.09
N ASN A 232 11.29 24.34 8.01
CA ASN A 232 9.88 24.71 8.09
C ASN A 232 9.01 23.46 8.33
N SER A 233 8.45 23.34 9.53
CA SER A 233 7.59 22.21 9.91
C SER A 233 6.33 22.08 9.04
N THR A 234 5.72 23.19 8.61
CA THR A 234 4.57 23.17 7.70
C THR A 234 4.94 22.50 6.38
N ARG A 235 6.07 22.87 5.77
CA ARG A 235 6.55 22.25 4.54
C ARG A 235 6.77 20.75 4.70
N VAL A 236 7.36 20.33 5.81
CA VAL A 236 7.62 18.90 6.11
C VAL A 236 6.31 18.13 6.24
N ILE A 237 5.29 18.70 6.91
CA ILE A 237 3.95 18.10 7.03
C ILE A 237 3.35 17.88 5.64
N PHE A 238 3.30 18.92 4.79
CA PHE A 238 2.75 18.80 3.44
C PHE A 238 3.52 17.79 2.57
N LEU A 239 4.86 17.82 2.59
CA LEU A 239 5.67 16.87 1.84
C LEU A 239 5.46 15.44 2.29
N ASN A 240 5.36 15.20 3.60
CA ASN A 240 5.10 13.87 4.15
C ASN A 240 3.78 13.29 3.63
N PHE A 241 2.69 14.04 3.78
CA PHE A 241 1.36 13.60 3.36
C PHE A 241 1.26 13.48 1.84
N PHE A 242 1.86 14.41 1.09
CA PHE A 242 1.88 14.37 -0.37
C PHE A 242 2.63 13.15 -0.91
N LEU A 243 3.85 12.87 -0.44
CA LEU A 243 4.63 11.71 -0.86
C LEU A 243 3.97 10.38 -0.45
N GLY A 244 3.40 10.34 0.75
CA GLY A 244 2.62 9.20 1.21
C GLY A 244 1.36 8.97 0.37
N GLY A 245 0.67 10.04 0.00
CA GLY A 245 -0.52 10.01 -0.85
C GLY A 245 -0.21 9.61 -2.30
N LEU A 246 0.94 10.00 -2.86
CA LEU A 246 1.41 9.48 -4.15
C LEU A 246 1.58 7.95 -4.11
N ALA A 247 2.20 7.44 -3.04
CA ALA A 247 2.41 6.00 -2.86
C ALA A 247 1.08 5.24 -2.69
N ALA A 248 0.18 5.74 -1.85
CA ALA A 248 -1.14 5.14 -1.63
C ALA A 248 -2.04 5.25 -2.88
N GLY A 249 -1.96 6.36 -3.61
CA GLY A 249 -2.66 6.52 -4.89
C GLY A 249 -2.17 5.52 -5.96
N LEU A 250 -0.86 5.27 -6.01
CA LEU A 250 -0.29 4.21 -6.86
C LEU A 250 -0.79 2.82 -6.43
N ALA A 251 -0.93 2.57 -5.13
CA ALA A 251 -1.50 1.32 -4.62
C ALA A 251 -2.96 1.12 -5.10
N GLY A 252 -3.77 2.17 -5.08
CA GLY A 252 -5.11 2.17 -5.69
C GLY A 252 -5.08 1.89 -7.21
N ALA A 253 -4.13 2.50 -7.92
CA ALA A 253 -3.93 2.22 -9.35
C ALA A 253 -3.60 0.74 -9.61
N THR A 254 -2.84 0.07 -8.73
CA THR A 254 -2.50 -1.35 -8.91
C THR A 254 -3.72 -2.27 -8.89
N GLN A 255 -4.75 -1.94 -8.09
CA GLN A 255 -5.97 -2.74 -8.01
C GLN A 255 -6.92 -2.54 -9.19
N VAL A 256 -6.83 -1.39 -9.86
CA VAL A 256 -7.73 -1.02 -10.96
C VAL A 256 -7.08 -1.24 -12.31
N LEU A 257 -5.88 -0.71 -12.52
CA LEU A 257 -5.13 -0.80 -13.78
C LEU A 257 -4.30 -2.07 -13.89
N GLY A 258 -4.11 -2.81 -12.80
CA GLY A 258 -3.11 -3.88 -12.65
C GLY A 258 -3.66 -5.22 -12.16
N ARG A 259 -4.98 -5.37 -11.95
CA ARG A 259 -5.59 -6.62 -11.45
C ARG A 259 -6.57 -7.24 -12.46
N PRO A 260 -6.13 -8.25 -13.23
CA PRO A 260 -7.01 -9.10 -14.01
C PRO A 260 -7.86 -10.01 -13.10
N PRO A 261 -9.02 -10.52 -13.58
CA PRO A 261 -9.75 -10.10 -14.77
C PRO A 261 -10.68 -8.90 -14.52
N SER A 262 -10.70 -8.36 -13.29
CA SER A 262 -11.69 -7.34 -12.88
C SER A 262 -11.47 -6.00 -13.58
N TRP A 263 -10.24 -5.48 -13.59
CA TRP A 263 -9.88 -4.16 -14.16
C TRP A 263 -10.88 -3.04 -13.81
N THR A 264 -11.42 -3.11 -12.60
CA THR A 264 -12.50 -2.24 -12.12
C THR A 264 -12.43 -2.13 -10.61
N ILE A 265 -13.25 -1.26 -10.06
CA ILE A 265 -13.51 -1.12 -8.64
C ILE A 265 -14.95 -1.51 -8.34
N TYR A 266 -15.16 -2.35 -7.33
CA TYR A 266 -16.51 -2.72 -6.90
C TYR A 266 -17.12 -1.59 -6.08
N LYS A 267 -18.44 -1.42 -6.16
CA LYS A 267 -19.18 -0.46 -5.33
C LYS A 267 -18.97 -0.72 -3.83
N THR A 268 -18.79 -1.97 -3.42
CA THR A 268 -18.48 -2.29 -2.02
C THR A 268 -17.08 -1.86 -1.60
N LEU A 269 -16.20 -1.53 -2.55
CA LEU A 269 -14.76 -1.34 -2.38
C LEU A 269 -14.04 -2.61 -1.91
N GLY A 270 -14.65 -3.78 -2.06
CA GLY A 270 -14.10 -5.05 -1.56
C GLY A 270 -12.73 -5.44 -2.12
N ASN A 271 -12.33 -4.90 -3.27
CA ASN A 271 -11.01 -5.14 -3.87
C ASN A 271 -9.93 -4.12 -3.46
N VAL A 272 -10.29 -3.05 -2.75
CA VAL A 272 -9.34 -2.02 -2.28
C VAL A 272 -9.38 -1.78 -0.78
N ILE A 273 -10.40 -2.27 -0.09
CA ILE A 273 -10.59 -2.15 1.36
C ILE A 273 -9.45 -2.86 2.12
N ASN A 274 -9.09 -2.29 3.26
CA ASN A 274 -8.04 -2.67 4.19
C ASN A 274 -6.60 -2.60 3.66
N LEU A 275 -6.36 -2.32 2.38
CA LEU A 275 -5.00 -2.26 1.84
C LEU A 275 -4.12 -1.21 2.53
N GLY A 276 -4.71 -0.09 2.95
CA GLY A 276 -4.01 0.95 3.70
C GLY A 276 -3.63 0.50 5.10
N PHE A 277 -4.55 -0.17 5.80
CA PHE A 277 -4.32 -0.71 7.14
C PHE A 277 -3.33 -1.89 7.14
N ASP A 278 -3.46 -2.82 6.20
CA ASP A 278 -2.56 -3.97 6.05
C ASP A 278 -1.12 -3.50 5.73
N GLY A 279 -0.99 -2.39 4.99
CA GLY A 279 0.28 -1.71 4.75
C GLY A 279 1.01 -1.29 6.03
N ILE A 280 0.28 -0.91 7.10
CA ILE A 280 0.89 -0.60 8.40
C ILE A 280 1.61 -1.83 8.95
N GLY A 281 0.99 -3.01 8.86
CA GLY A 281 1.61 -4.28 9.23
C GLY A 281 2.89 -4.53 8.44
N ALA A 282 2.85 -4.35 7.12
CA ALA A 282 4.02 -4.49 6.25
C ALA A 282 5.17 -3.54 6.66
N ALA A 283 4.84 -2.31 7.01
CA ALA A 283 5.82 -1.31 7.43
C ALA A 283 6.43 -1.59 8.80
N LEU A 284 5.64 -2.08 9.75
CA LEU A 284 6.14 -2.46 11.08
C LEU A 284 7.08 -3.67 11.00
N ILE A 285 6.70 -4.71 10.27
CA ILE A 285 7.57 -5.89 10.02
C ILE A 285 8.84 -5.45 9.27
N GLY A 286 8.69 -4.58 8.26
CA GLY A 286 9.78 -4.00 7.50
C GLY A 286 10.58 -2.91 8.24
N ARG A 287 10.30 -2.64 9.52
CA ARG A 287 10.94 -1.63 10.39
C ARG A 287 11.01 -0.24 9.75
N ASN A 288 9.97 0.17 9.02
CA ASN A 288 9.88 1.43 8.30
C ASN A 288 11.05 1.69 7.31
N HIS A 289 11.63 0.63 6.76
CA HIS A 289 12.67 0.71 5.73
C HIS A 289 12.10 0.21 4.40
N PRO A 290 12.24 0.93 3.27
CA PRO A 290 11.64 0.53 1.98
C PRO A 290 12.00 -0.90 1.57
N VAL A 291 13.28 -1.29 1.71
CA VAL A 291 13.71 -2.66 1.41
C VAL A 291 13.07 -3.69 2.35
N GLY A 292 12.93 -3.37 3.64
CA GLY A 292 12.27 -4.26 4.60
C GLY A 292 10.78 -4.42 4.29
N ILE A 293 10.13 -3.34 3.84
CA ILE A 293 8.73 -3.33 3.41
C ILE A 293 8.51 -4.25 2.21
N ILE A 294 9.43 -4.26 1.23
CA ILE A 294 9.33 -5.16 0.07
C ILE A 294 9.23 -6.62 0.54
N PHE A 295 10.18 -7.07 1.39
CA PHE A 295 10.17 -8.44 1.90
C PHE A 295 8.96 -8.74 2.79
N ALA A 296 8.59 -7.81 3.67
CA ALA A 296 7.41 -7.94 4.52
C ALA A 296 6.11 -8.03 3.70
N SER A 297 5.99 -7.26 2.63
CA SER A 297 4.81 -7.26 1.76
C SER A 297 4.71 -8.53 0.95
N ILE A 298 5.84 -9.08 0.48
CA ILE A 298 5.87 -10.41 -0.18
C ILE A 298 5.40 -11.48 0.80
N PHE A 299 5.92 -11.47 2.03
CA PHE A 299 5.50 -12.39 3.08
C PHE A 299 4.00 -12.28 3.38
N LEU A 300 3.48 -11.06 3.57
CA LEU A 300 2.05 -10.84 3.80
C LEU A 300 1.20 -11.24 2.59
N GLY A 301 1.64 -10.94 1.36
CA GLY A 301 0.96 -11.36 0.14
C GLY A 301 0.87 -12.88 -0.02
N MET A 302 1.94 -13.60 0.36
CA MET A 302 1.95 -15.07 0.44
C MET A 302 0.96 -15.58 1.48
N LEU A 303 0.91 -14.99 2.67
CA LEU A 303 -0.06 -15.35 3.71
C LEU A 303 -1.50 -15.09 3.24
N SER A 304 -1.78 -13.93 2.64
CA SER A 304 -3.12 -13.56 2.19
C SER A 304 -3.66 -14.47 1.09
N TYR A 305 -2.80 -14.87 0.13
CA TYR A 305 -3.21 -15.80 -0.92
C TYR A 305 -3.27 -17.24 -0.42
N GLY A 306 -2.24 -17.69 0.31
CA GLY A 306 -2.17 -19.05 0.87
C GLY A 306 -3.29 -19.34 1.88
N ALA A 307 -3.73 -18.35 2.66
CA ALA A 307 -4.87 -18.50 3.58
C ALA A 307 -6.18 -18.85 2.86
N ARG A 308 -6.34 -18.50 1.58
CA ARG A 308 -7.52 -18.91 0.79
C ARG A 308 -7.52 -20.41 0.50
N PHE A 309 -6.34 -21.02 0.36
CA PHE A 309 -6.22 -22.47 0.15
C PHE A 309 -6.55 -23.27 1.41
N MET A 310 -6.30 -22.69 2.59
CA MET A 310 -6.69 -23.30 3.86
C MET A 310 -8.21 -23.44 4.01
N MET A 311 -9.01 -22.59 3.35
CA MET A 311 -10.48 -22.62 3.44
C MET A 311 -11.11 -23.80 2.68
N TYR A 312 -10.34 -24.48 1.83
CA TYR A 312 -10.81 -25.63 1.06
C TYR A 312 -10.49 -26.98 1.71
N LEU A 313 -9.85 -26.96 2.90
CA LEU A 313 -9.63 -28.11 3.77
C LEU A 313 -10.71 -28.18 4.85
#